data_AF-A0A9P9MNF7-F1
#
_entry.id   AF-A0A9P9MNF7-F1
#
_cell.length_a   1.000
_cell.length_b   1.000
_cell.length_c   1.000
_cell.angle_alpha   90.00
_cell.angle_beta   90.00
_cell.angle_gamma   90.00
#
_symmetry.space_group_name_H-M   'P 1'
#
loop_
_entity.id
_entity.type
_entity.pdbx_description
1 polymer ?
#
loop_
_entity_poly.entity_id
_entity_poly.type
_entity_poly.pdbx_seq_one_letter_code
_entity_poly.pdbx_strand_id
1 'polypeptide(L)'
;MQLIKVSVLALLSSYVAAQDIDNNDVPPQCRTVCATVVNLTETCDRQNNDNDSGYINCVCSGTNAAAEIPACEACIANFDRNDGSDNDVNDLVRSCSFSRTSY
;
A
#
# COMPACT_ATOMS: atom_id res chain seq x y z
N MET A 1 -44.12 -8.91 -6.01
CA MET A 1 -42.92 -8.10 -6.33
C MET A 1 -41.84 -8.45 -5.31
N GLN A 2 -40.95 -9.40 -5.63
CA GLN A 2 -39.76 -9.67 -4.81
C GLN A 2 -38.60 -8.88 -5.41
N LEU A 3 -38.10 -7.92 -4.64
CA LEU A 3 -36.90 -7.16 -4.97
C LEU A 3 -35.69 -8.08 -4.76
N ILE A 4 -35.07 -8.51 -5.87
CA ILE A 4 -33.81 -9.24 -5.85
C ILE A 4 -32.74 -8.29 -5.32
N LYS A 5 -32.23 -8.58 -4.12
CA LYS A 5 -31.08 -7.88 -3.55
C LYS A 5 -29.85 -8.27 -4.36
N VAL A 6 -29.45 -7.41 -5.29
CA VAL A 6 -28.20 -7.56 -6.01
C VAL A 6 -27.08 -7.08 -5.08
N SER A 7 -26.48 -8.00 -4.34
CA SER A 7 -25.24 -7.76 -3.61
C SER A 7 -24.09 -7.71 -4.63
N VAL A 8 -23.76 -6.50 -5.08
CA VAL A 8 -22.56 -6.26 -5.90
C VAL A 8 -21.34 -6.39 -4.98
N LEU A 9 -20.69 -7.56 -4.98
CA LEU A 9 -19.31 -7.69 -4.52
C LEU A 9 -18.44 -7.10 -5.63
N ALA A 10 -18.10 -5.81 -5.53
CA ALA A 10 -17.16 -5.18 -6.42
C ALA A 10 -15.77 -5.76 -6.13
N LEU A 11 -15.31 -6.68 -6.99
CA LEU A 11 -13.90 -7.04 -7.08
C LEU A 11 -13.19 -5.83 -7.69
N LEU A 12 -12.71 -4.93 -6.85
CA LEU A 12 -11.77 -3.88 -7.24
C LEU A 12 -10.45 -4.58 -7.60
N SER A 13 -10.26 -4.89 -8.87
CA SER A 13 -8.93 -5.13 -9.42
C SER A 13 -8.22 -3.78 -9.44
N SER A 14 -7.58 -3.43 -8.32
CA SER A 14 -6.62 -2.33 -8.28
C SER A 14 -5.49 -2.67 -9.23
N TYR A 15 -5.44 -1.96 -10.36
CA TYR A 15 -4.24 -1.88 -11.18
C TYR A 15 -3.22 -1.13 -10.34
N VAL A 16 -2.40 -1.88 -9.59
CA VAL A 16 -1.19 -1.34 -9.00
C VAL A 16 -0.21 -1.28 -10.14
N ALA A 17 0.06 -0.08 -10.67
CA ALA A 17 1.36 0.12 -11.27
C ALA A 17 2.33 -0.12 -10.11
N ALA A 18 3.17 -1.16 -10.21
CA ALA A 18 4.19 -1.45 -9.22
C ALA A 18 5.19 -0.28 -9.22
N GLN A 19 4.83 0.81 -8.56
CA GLN A 19 5.72 1.91 -8.26
C GLN A 19 6.36 1.57 -6.92
N ASP A 20 7.69 1.55 -6.91
CA ASP A 20 8.48 1.55 -5.70
C ASP A 20 8.13 2.79 -4.87
N ILE A 21 7.97 2.61 -3.56
CA ILE A 21 7.82 3.74 -2.64
C ILE A 21 9.20 4.29 -2.37
N ASP A 22 9.53 5.45 -2.93
CA ASP A 22 10.80 6.10 -2.67
C ASP A 22 10.71 7.05 -1.45
N ASN A 23 11.87 7.38 -0.88
CA ASN A 23 11.97 8.21 0.33
C ASN A 23 11.59 9.70 0.09
N ASN A 24 11.52 10.12 -1.18
CA ASN A 24 10.99 11.43 -1.60
C ASN A 24 9.45 11.45 -1.69
N ASP A 25 8.80 10.29 -1.80
CA ASP A 25 7.33 10.15 -1.79
C ASP A 25 6.77 10.11 -0.35
N VAL A 26 7.66 10.03 0.63
CA VAL A 26 7.32 10.03 2.05
C VAL A 26 7.59 11.42 2.66
N PRO A 27 6.59 12.07 3.29
CA PRO A 27 6.80 13.29 4.06
C PRO A 27 7.93 13.12 5.08
N PRO A 28 8.82 14.11 5.28
CA PRO A 28 9.97 13.99 6.19
C PRO A 28 9.63 13.47 7.59
N GLN A 29 8.43 13.79 8.10
CA GLN A 29 7.89 13.36 9.39
C GLN A 29 7.64 11.84 9.46
N CYS A 30 7.40 11.20 8.32
CA CYS A 30 7.03 9.79 8.22
C CYS A 30 8.18 8.87 7.82
N ARG A 31 9.33 9.42 7.43
CA ARG A 31 10.47 8.62 6.92
C ARG A 31 10.93 7.55 7.89
N THR A 32 10.95 7.82 9.19
CA THR A 32 11.32 6.82 10.21
C THR A 32 10.30 5.69 10.29
N VAL A 33 9.00 6.01 10.23
CA VAL A 33 7.91 5.03 10.28
C VAL A 33 7.86 4.20 8.99
N CYS A 34 8.14 4.83 7.84
CA CYS A 34 8.10 4.20 6.53
C CYS A 34 9.40 3.52 6.10
N ALA A 35 10.49 3.65 6.86
CA ALA A 35 11.82 3.15 6.45
C ALA A 35 11.82 1.65 6.10
N THR A 36 11.09 0.84 6.88
CA THR A 36 10.97 -0.60 6.62
C THR A 36 10.14 -0.89 5.37
N VAL A 37 9.11 -0.07 5.09
CA VAL A 37 8.26 -0.21 3.90
C VAL A 37 9.05 0.13 2.64
N VAL A 38 9.78 1.26 2.62
CA VAL A 38 10.66 1.67 1.51
C VAL A 38 11.69 0.57 1.19
N ASN A 39 12.41 0.07 2.20
CA ASN A 39 13.39 -0.99 1.98
C ASN A 39 12.75 -2.32 1.50
N LEU A 40 11.53 -2.62 1.94
CA LEU A 40 10.77 -3.79 1.48
C LEU A 40 10.40 -3.65 0.01
N THR A 41 9.84 -2.50 -0.41
CA THR A 41 9.43 -2.25 -1.80
C THR A 41 10.63 -2.23 -2.73
N GLU A 42 11.73 -1.55 -2.38
CA GLU A 42 12.99 -1.58 -3.15
C GLU A 42 13.55 -3.01 -3.29
N THR A 43 13.44 -3.82 -2.24
CA THR A 43 13.92 -5.21 -2.28
C THR A 43 13.07 -6.08 -3.17
N CYS A 44 11.75 -5.95 -3.08
CA CYS A 44 10.83 -6.71 -3.90
C CYS A 44 10.88 -6.30 -5.36
N ASP A 45 11.04 -5.01 -5.64
CA ASP A 45 11.22 -4.49 -7.00
C ASP A 45 12.47 -5.12 -7.64
N ARG A 46 13.64 -4.98 -7.00
CA ARG A 46 14.89 -5.60 -7.49
C ARG A 46 14.81 -7.11 -7.72
N GLN A 47 13.97 -7.83 -6.96
CA GLN A 47 13.80 -9.27 -7.10
C GLN A 47 12.86 -9.65 -8.25
N ASN A 48 11.95 -8.77 -8.64
CA ASN A 48 10.87 -9.08 -9.57
C ASN A 48 10.92 -8.27 -10.87
N ASN A 49 11.70 -7.18 -10.94
CA ASN A 49 11.80 -6.30 -12.10
C ASN A 49 10.39 -5.95 -12.62
N ASP A 50 10.12 -6.13 -13.92
CA ASP A 50 8.80 -5.87 -14.53
C ASP A 50 7.69 -6.89 -14.17
N ASN A 51 7.92 -7.83 -13.24
CA ASN A 51 6.90 -8.78 -12.80
C ASN A 51 6.07 -8.22 -11.62
N ASP A 52 5.05 -7.42 -11.95
CA ASP A 52 4.14 -6.82 -10.97
C ASP A 52 3.53 -7.84 -10.01
N SER A 53 3.13 -9.01 -10.52
CA SER A 53 2.51 -10.05 -9.69
C SER A 53 3.48 -10.64 -8.65
N GLY A 54 4.75 -10.75 -9.03
CA GLY A 54 5.83 -11.17 -8.13
C GLY A 54 6.16 -10.08 -7.11
N TYR A 55 6.22 -8.82 -7.54
CA TYR A 55 6.41 -7.66 -6.68
C TYR A 55 5.36 -7.59 -5.59
N ILE A 56 4.08 -7.60 -5.95
CA ILE A 56 2.96 -7.53 -4.99
C ILE A 56 2.99 -8.71 -4.03
N ASN A 57 3.23 -9.93 -4.51
CA ASN A 57 3.34 -11.09 -3.62
C ASN A 57 4.51 -10.95 -2.63
N CYS A 58 5.67 -10.49 -3.10
CA CYS A 58 6.83 -10.24 -2.25
C CYS A 58 6.54 -9.20 -1.16
N VAL A 59 5.92 -8.07 -1.51
CA VAL A 59 5.59 -7.01 -0.56
C VAL A 59 4.55 -7.50 0.45
N CYS A 60 3.46 -8.12 -0.02
CA CYS A 60 2.36 -8.55 0.85
C CYS A 60 2.73 -9.73 1.76
N SER A 61 3.75 -10.52 1.40
CA SER A 61 4.28 -11.61 2.23
C SER A 61 5.46 -11.20 3.10
N GLY A 62 5.91 -9.95 3.02
CA GLY A 62 7.01 -9.42 3.81
C GLY A 62 6.75 -9.52 5.32
N THR A 63 7.82 -9.75 6.08
CA THR A 63 7.74 -9.80 7.55
C THR A 63 7.17 -8.49 8.09
N ASN A 64 6.13 -8.60 8.93
CA ASN A 64 5.39 -7.47 9.52
C ASN A 64 4.70 -6.52 8.52
N ALA A 65 4.61 -6.87 7.22
CA ALA A 65 3.99 -5.99 6.21
C ALA A 65 2.56 -5.57 6.59
N ALA A 66 1.78 -6.48 7.18
CA ALA A 66 0.42 -6.21 7.65
C ALA A 66 0.30 -5.19 8.81
N ALA A 67 1.42 -4.86 9.48
CA ALA A 67 1.48 -3.84 10.52
C ALA A 67 2.17 -2.57 10.02
N GLU A 68 3.32 -2.71 9.35
CA GLU A 68 4.16 -1.59 8.94
C GLU A 68 3.59 -0.81 7.75
N ILE A 69 3.01 -1.49 6.76
CA ILE A 69 2.42 -0.81 5.58
C ILE A 69 1.25 0.08 6.00
N PRO A 70 0.26 -0.40 6.79
CA PRO A 70 -0.81 0.48 7.30
C PRO A 70 -0.29 1.60 8.21
N ALA A 71 0.72 1.37 9.04
CA ALA A 71 1.28 2.39 9.91
C ALA A 71 1.97 3.53 9.12
N CYS A 72 2.71 3.16 8.08
CA CYS A 72 3.30 4.12 7.15
C CYS A 72 2.22 4.92 6.41
N GLU A 73 1.21 4.26 5.84
CA GLU A 73 0.08 4.91 5.17
C GLU A 73 -0.63 5.92 6.08
N ALA A 74 -0.92 5.52 7.32
CA ALA A 74 -1.59 6.39 8.29
C ALA A 74 -0.75 7.63 8.62
N CYS A 75 0.58 7.50 8.70
CA CYS A 75 1.45 8.66 8.89
C CYS A 75 1.40 9.59 7.68
N ILE A 76 1.56 9.05 6.47
CA ILE A 76 1.55 9.84 5.23
C ILE A 76 0.21 10.58 5.12
N ALA A 77 -0.91 9.89 5.29
CA ALA A 77 -2.24 10.49 5.24
C ALA A 77 -2.47 11.60 6.29
N ASN A 78 -1.76 11.54 7.44
CA ASN A 78 -1.84 12.57 8.46
C ASN A 78 -1.02 13.83 8.12
N PHE A 79 0.11 13.69 7.43
CA PHE A 79 1.04 14.80 7.17
C PHE A 79 1.02 15.31 5.73
N ASP A 80 0.55 14.53 4.77
CA ASP A 80 0.29 14.95 3.41
C ASP A 80 -1.09 15.58 3.30
N ARG A 81 -1.11 16.92 3.25
CA ARG A 81 -2.35 17.71 3.20
C ARG A 81 -2.90 17.87 1.78
N ASN A 82 -2.14 17.48 0.76
CA ASN A 82 -2.53 17.65 -0.64
C ASN A 82 -3.14 16.36 -1.19
N ASP A 83 -2.50 15.22 -0.92
CA ASP A 83 -2.92 13.92 -1.46
C ASP A 83 -3.56 12.99 -0.41
N GLY A 84 -3.28 13.19 0.89
CA GLY A 84 -3.93 12.43 1.97
C GLY A 84 -3.77 10.91 1.80
N SER A 85 -4.89 10.19 1.70
CA SER A 85 -4.91 8.73 1.45
C SER A 85 -4.78 8.34 -0.03
N ASP A 86 -4.60 9.28 -0.95
CA ASP A 86 -4.27 9.00 -2.35
C ASP A 86 -2.74 8.94 -2.54
N ASN A 87 -2.08 8.13 -1.70
CA ASN A 87 -0.64 7.89 -1.75
C ASN A 87 -0.34 6.44 -2.15
N ASP A 88 0.83 6.20 -2.74
CA ASP A 88 1.23 4.87 -3.25
C ASP A 88 1.24 3.80 -2.13
N VAL A 89 1.47 4.17 -0.87
CA VAL A 89 1.41 3.24 0.27
C VAL A 89 -0.03 2.76 0.53
N ASN A 90 -1.04 3.61 0.32
CA ASN A 90 -2.44 3.19 0.40
C ASN A 90 -2.82 2.21 -0.72
N ASP A 91 -2.16 2.25 -1.87
CA ASP A 91 -2.36 1.24 -2.91
C ASP A 91 -1.81 -0.12 -2.49
N LEU A 92 -0.69 -0.16 -1.76
CA LEU A 92 -0.21 -1.39 -1.13
C LEU A 92 -1.17 -1.90 -0.05
N VAL A 93 -1.72 -1.03 0.80
CA VAL A 93 -2.73 -1.43 1.80
C VAL A 93 -3.92 -2.13 1.13
N ARG A 94 -4.44 -1.56 0.04
CA ARG A 94 -5.57 -2.13 -0.71
C ARG A 94 -5.19 -3.45 -1.38
N SER A 95 -4.04 -3.50 -2.03
CA SER A 95 -3.62 -4.63 -2.86
C SER A 95 -3.23 -5.85 -2.03
N CYS A 96 -2.64 -5.62 -0.86
CA CYS A 96 -2.38 -6.66 0.12
C CYS A 96 -3.61 -7.03 0.96
N SER A 97 -4.74 -6.33 0.78
CA SER A 97 -5.95 -6.51 1.60
C SER A 97 -5.69 -6.34 3.10
N PHE A 98 -4.78 -5.44 3.46
CA PHE A 98 -4.47 -5.16 4.86
C PHE A 98 -5.51 -4.25 5.50
N SER A 99 -5.63 -4.35 6.82
CA SER A 99 -6.50 -3.46 7.59
C SER A 99 -5.83 -2.09 7.76
N ARG A 100 -6.61 -1.02 7.57
CA ARG A 100 -6.14 0.35 7.84
C ARG A 100 -5.98 0.59 9.34
N THR A 101 -5.14 1.57 9.67
CA THR A 101 -4.96 2.10 11.02
C THR A 101 -4.97 3.63 11.01
N SER A 102 -4.88 4.25 12.18
CA SER A 102 -4.72 5.69 12.37
C SER A 102 -3.37 6.01 13.02
N TYR A 103 -2.85 7.21 12.77
CA TYR A 103 -1.60 7.73 13.31
C TYR A 103 -1.83 8.64 14.52
#